data_AF-A0A4Q9FXR2-F1
#
_entry.id   AF-A0A4Q9FXR2-F1
#
_cell.length_a   1.000
_cell.length_b   1.000
_cell.length_c   1.000
_cell.angle_alpha   90.00
_cell.angle_beta   90.00
_cell.angle_gamma   90.00
#
_symmetry.space_group_name_H-M   'P 1'
#
loop_
_entity.id
_entity.type
_entity.pdbx_description
1 polymer ?
#
loop_
_entity_poly.entity_id
_entity_poly.type
_entity_poly.pdbx_seq_one_letter_code
_entity_poly.pdbx_strand_id
1 'polypeptide(L)'
;MTRLGKLTSGPGCERDKLIVQVIGTGHSKNQRLLIVDQSGVEPLQALTDEATCETERSTSVHSELFVWDWSAQLKHQLWLEIATRQGPPIRLPLLEAVRVTPRQLEAQWNQIVPVLPFAALPGTRSRYDLGTPVLCRSGYVYVFYRDRLWRELEVQQDEELTTYRDIDLQAYRQNQELSSDYRQASGVDLSDIWLPATWNHQPAEAVQLCFSEIQLSAARLKRLEKDPTLRTQRCQSPELRCESKTFETLFDQQPDGQAMLEAFSRFNAWDAQASDAATKASITWRNLAARAFPVSLIAPQRARQSGFEYVLEHPGRYACDLSGQFAAQRKTEAKACLDQWEQGATPALPATFESSAWADGLATLLEQLRGKTPNADEADLWQPQPTVVDVLEAARQRRMCGVLLEDPRHRVRHLVSQIQLQQQLLTLYAERASLHPHHASAVMVQQL
;
A
#
# COMPACT_ATOMS: atom_id res chain seq x y z
N MET A 1 39.78 37.21 -36.77
CA MET A 1 39.71 35.77 -37.07
C MET A 1 39.40 35.01 -35.80
N THR A 2 38.36 34.18 -35.88
CA THR A 2 37.97 33.06 -34.98
C THR A 2 37.89 33.32 -33.47
N ARG A 3 36.69 33.73 -33.02
CA ARG A 3 36.20 33.38 -31.68
C ARG A 3 36.07 31.86 -31.60
N LEU A 4 36.84 31.22 -30.72
CA LEU A 4 36.66 29.82 -30.38
C LEU A 4 35.24 29.60 -29.85
N GLY A 5 34.53 28.66 -30.46
CA GLY A 5 33.18 28.26 -30.06
C GLY A 5 33.17 27.78 -28.62
N LYS A 6 32.22 28.31 -27.85
CA LYS A 6 31.85 27.80 -26.55
C LYS A 6 31.30 26.39 -26.77
N LEU A 7 32.11 25.37 -26.50
CA LEU A 7 31.67 23.97 -26.51
C LEU A 7 30.53 23.85 -25.50
N THR A 8 29.42 23.27 -25.94
CA THR A 8 28.22 23.06 -25.15
C THR A 8 28.59 22.26 -23.89
N SER A 9 28.35 22.83 -22.72
CA SER A 9 28.39 22.13 -21.43
C SER A 9 27.19 21.19 -21.34
N GLY A 10 27.20 20.13 -22.15
CA GLY A 10 26.30 19.01 -22.02
C GLY A 10 26.71 18.08 -20.87
N PRO A 11 25.83 17.20 -20.39
CA PRO A 11 26.05 16.33 -19.23
C PRO A 11 27.17 15.28 -19.39
N GLY A 12 27.91 15.27 -20.51
CA GLY A 12 29.00 14.33 -20.79
C GLY A 12 30.38 14.71 -20.25
N CYS A 13 30.51 15.79 -19.47
CA CYS A 13 31.82 16.28 -19.00
C CYS A 13 32.16 15.93 -17.54
N GLU A 14 31.25 15.33 -16.78
CA GLU A 14 31.54 14.80 -15.44
C GLU A 14 32.20 13.42 -15.60
N ARG A 15 33.53 13.39 -15.58
CA ARG A 15 34.31 12.15 -15.52
C ARG A 15 34.46 11.71 -14.07
N ASP A 16 34.62 10.41 -13.86
CA ASP A 16 35.04 9.84 -12.57
C ASP A 16 34.08 10.19 -11.42
N LYS A 17 32.77 9.97 -11.64
CA LYS A 17 31.72 10.12 -10.63
C LYS A 17 31.07 8.79 -10.29
N LEU A 18 30.64 8.63 -9.04
CA LEU A 18 29.61 7.69 -8.64
C LEU A 18 28.32 8.47 -8.44
N ILE A 19 27.25 8.04 -9.12
CA ILE A 19 25.94 8.68 -9.01
C ILE A 19 24.94 7.62 -8.58
N VAL A 20 24.23 7.87 -7.48
CA VAL A 20 23.10 7.07 -7.02
C VAL A 20 21.86 7.94 -7.00
N GLN A 21 20.85 7.55 -7.77
CA GLN A 21 19.55 8.21 -7.80
C GLN A 21 18.63 7.60 -6.75
N VAL A 22 18.05 8.42 -5.90
CA VAL A 22 17.02 8.02 -4.93
C VAL A 22 15.72 8.70 -5.35
N ILE A 23 14.68 7.91 -5.66
CA ILE A 23 13.41 8.43 -6.15
C ILE A 23 12.64 9.17 -5.04
N GLY A 24 12.05 10.30 -5.39
CA GLY A 24 11.41 11.22 -4.45
C GLY A 24 12.33 12.37 -4.02
N THR A 25 11.87 13.14 -3.04
CA THR A 25 12.59 14.31 -2.52
C THR A 25 12.38 14.45 -1.01
N GLY A 26 13.25 15.22 -0.35
CA GLY A 26 13.16 15.50 1.08
C GLY A 26 13.29 14.23 1.91
N HIS A 27 14.25 13.36 1.58
CA HIS A 27 14.43 12.13 2.30
C HIS A 27 14.90 12.35 3.74
N SER A 28 14.33 11.58 4.67
CA SER A 28 14.74 11.64 6.08
C SER A 28 16.19 11.17 6.25
N LYS A 29 16.91 11.74 7.21
CA LYS A 29 18.27 11.29 7.56
C LYS A 29 18.31 9.94 8.29
N ASN A 30 17.15 9.33 8.56
CA ASN A 30 17.02 8.05 9.24
C ASN A 30 17.43 6.86 8.36
N GLN A 31 17.47 7.05 7.04
CA GLN A 31 18.02 6.13 6.05
C GLN A 31 19.04 6.88 5.22
N ARG A 32 20.23 6.31 5.02
CA ARG A 32 21.26 6.91 4.16
C ARG A 32 22.13 5.88 3.48
N LEU A 33 22.75 6.32 2.38
CA LEU A 33 23.79 5.58 1.70
C LEU A 33 25.08 5.65 2.51
N LEU A 34 25.76 4.52 2.65
CA LEU A 34 27.00 4.38 3.39
C LEU A 34 28.05 3.71 2.49
N ILE A 35 29.21 4.34 2.34
CA ILE A 35 30.36 3.73 1.69
C ILE A 35 31.12 2.92 2.74
N VAL A 36 31.40 1.66 2.43
CA VAL A 36 32.13 0.72 3.28
C VAL A 36 33.38 0.27 2.53
N ASP A 37 34.44 0.00 3.26
CA ASP A 37 35.69 -0.51 2.70
C ASP A 37 35.51 -1.79 1.87
N GLN A 38 36.57 -2.20 1.17
CA GLN A 38 36.50 -3.38 0.29
C GLN A 38 36.14 -4.67 1.07
N SER A 39 36.54 -4.77 2.35
CA SER A 39 36.23 -5.94 3.18
C SER A 39 34.78 -5.99 3.65
N GLY A 40 34.03 -4.88 3.55
CA GLY A 40 32.66 -4.79 4.03
C GLY A 40 32.57 -4.65 5.57
N VAL A 41 33.65 -4.24 6.23
CA VAL A 41 33.76 -4.19 7.69
C VAL A 41 33.82 -2.75 8.20
N GLU A 42 34.59 -1.89 7.54
CA GLU A 42 34.88 -0.53 8.03
C GLU A 42 34.04 0.53 7.29
N PRO A 43 33.14 1.24 7.97
CA PRO A 43 32.41 2.37 7.40
C PRO A 43 33.35 3.54 7.11
N LEU A 44 33.33 4.03 5.87
CA LEU A 44 34.13 5.16 5.42
C LEU A 44 33.32 6.45 5.54
N GLN A 45 33.19 6.96 6.77
CA GLN A 45 32.29 8.08 7.08
C GLN A 45 32.66 9.37 6.34
N ALA A 46 33.95 9.74 6.31
CA ALA A 46 34.41 10.93 5.61
C ALA A 46 34.04 10.90 4.11
N LEU A 47 34.35 9.78 3.44
CA LEU A 47 34.01 9.57 2.02
C LEU A 47 32.49 9.54 1.81
N THR A 48 31.72 9.00 2.76
CA THR A 48 30.26 9.00 2.69
C THR A 48 29.71 10.43 2.73
N ASP A 49 30.23 11.27 3.60
CA ASP A 49 29.76 12.64 3.82
C ASP A 49 30.24 13.63 2.74
N GLU A 50 31.19 13.24 1.87
CA GLU A 50 31.59 13.98 0.68
C GLU A 50 30.52 14.00 -0.43
N ALA A 51 29.43 13.25 -0.27
CA ALA A 51 28.33 13.21 -1.23
C ALA A 51 27.75 14.62 -1.46
N THR A 52 27.73 15.06 -2.72
CA THR A 52 26.92 16.20 -3.12
C THR A 52 25.51 15.72 -3.43
N CYS A 53 24.51 16.33 -2.78
CA CYS A 53 23.10 16.04 -3.05
C CYS A 53 22.52 17.07 -4.02
N GLU A 54 22.01 16.60 -5.15
CA GLU A 54 21.36 17.42 -6.17
C GLU A 54 19.90 17.00 -6.30
N THR A 55 18.97 17.95 -6.33
CA THR A 55 17.56 17.63 -6.57
C THR A 55 17.24 17.70 -8.05
N GLU A 56 16.79 16.58 -8.62
CA GLU A 56 16.38 16.47 -10.01
C GLU A 56 14.85 16.50 -10.13
N ARG A 57 14.35 17.46 -10.91
CA ARG A 57 12.91 17.73 -11.10
C ARG A 57 12.55 17.99 -12.56
N SER A 58 13.49 17.82 -13.49
CA SER A 58 13.26 18.10 -14.91
C SER A 58 12.42 17.03 -15.62
N THR A 59 12.15 15.91 -14.93
CA THR A 59 11.40 14.78 -15.46
C THR A 59 10.16 14.48 -14.61
N SER A 60 9.24 13.68 -15.12
CA SER A 60 8.02 13.26 -14.39
C SER A 60 8.31 12.43 -13.14
N VAL A 61 9.53 11.91 -12.99
CA VAL A 61 9.98 11.16 -11.80
C VAL A 61 11.00 12.02 -11.07
N HIS A 62 10.58 12.70 -10.01
CA HIS A 62 11.47 13.50 -9.19
C HIS A 62 12.42 12.60 -8.40
N SER A 63 13.65 13.05 -8.17
CA SER A 63 14.65 12.30 -7.43
C SER A 63 15.70 13.20 -6.77
N GLU A 64 16.41 12.66 -5.78
CA GLU A 64 17.67 13.21 -5.27
C GLU A 64 18.84 12.37 -5.80
N LEU A 65 19.87 13.05 -6.32
CA LEU A 65 21.09 12.44 -6.82
C LEU A 65 22.17 12.61 -5.77
N PHE A 66 22.72 11.49 -5.32
CA PHE A 66 23.90 11.46 -4.46
C PHE A 66 25.12 11.24 -5.35
N VAL A 67 26.00 12.25 -5.40
CA VAL A 67 27.13 12.31 -6.32
C VAL A 67 28.43 12.36 -5.53
N TRP A 68 29.32 11.40 -5.79
CA TRP A 68 30.68 11.37 -5.24
C TRP A 68 31.70 11.50 -6.37
N ASP A 69 32.82 12.18 -6.08
CA ASP A 69 34.04 11.99 -6.84
C ASP A 69 34.56 10.56 -6.63
N TRP A 70 34.73 9.82 -7.73
CA TRP A 70 35.01 8.39 -7.67
C TRP A 70 36.12 7.98 -8.62
N SER A 71 37.14 7.32 -8.09
CA SER A 71 38.20 6.71 -8.90
C SER A 71 37.91 5.23 -9.14
N ALA A 72 38.21 4.75 -10.35
CA ALA A 72 38.12 3.32 -10.69
C ALA A 72 39.05 2.42 -9.84
N GLN A 73 40.00 3.01 -9.11
CA GLN A 73 40.88 2.28 -8.18
C GLN A 73 40.21 1.99 -6.83
N LEU A 74 39.15 2.74 -6.47
CA LEU A 74 38.38 2.52 -5.25
C LEU A 74 37.52 1.27 -5.41
N LYS A 75 37.78 0.24 -4.60
CA LYS A 75 37.06 -1.05 -4.60
C LYS A 75 36.11 -1.18 -3.42
N HIS A 76 35.43 -0.08 -3.09
CA HIS A 76 34.52 0.00 -1.94
C HIS A 76 33.15 -0.59 -2.25
N GLN A 77 32.40 -0.84 -1.19
CA GLN A 77 31.03 -1.33 -1.22
C GLN A 77 30.06 -0.20 -0.87
N LEU A 78 28.82 -0.33 -1.33
CA LEU A 78 27.70 0.55 -0.97
C LEU A 78 26.72 -0.22 -0.10
N TRP A 79 26.35 0.38 1.02
CA TRP A 79 25.44 -0.17 2.02
C TRP A 79 24.33 0.84 2.32
N LEU A 80 23.20 0.34 2.81
CA LEU A 80 22.15 1.13 3.42
C LEU A 80 22.37 1.15 4.93
N GLU A 81 22.43 2.33 5.52
CA GLU A 81 22.46 2.51 6.96
C GLU A 81 21.10 3.05 7.44
N ILE A 82 20.54 2.40 8.46
CA ILE A 82 19.26 2.72 9.07
C ILE A 82 19.50 3.05 10.54
N ALA A 83 19.05 4.22 10.97
CA ALA A 83 19.15 4.63 12.36
C ALA A 83 18.30 3.71 13.26
N THR A 84 18.81 3.45 14.47
CA THR A 84 18.11 2.68 15.51
C THR A 84 17.76 3.59 16.68
N ARG A 85 16.69 3.25 17.39
CA ARG A 85 16.29 3.95 18.63
C ARG A 85 17.28 3.69 19.76
N GLN A 86 17.84 2.49 19.78
CA GLN A 86 18.79 2.00 20.76
C GLN A 86 19.79 1.07 20.07
N GLY A 87 21.08 1.19 20.43
CA GLY A 87 22.15 0.38 19.87
C GLY A 87 22.80 0.97 18.61
N PRO A 88 23.64 0.18 17.92
CA PRO A 88 24.27 0.61 16.67
C PRO A 88 23.25 0.69 15.52
N PRO A 89 23.53 1.47 14.45
CA PRO A 89 22.71 1.47 13.24
C PRO A 89 22.64 0.10 12.57
N ILE A 90 21.51 -0.21 11.95
CA ILE A 90 21.37 -1.40 11.11
C ILE A 90 22.04 -1.11 9.77
N ARG A 91 22.95 -1.99 9.35
CA ARG A 91 23.70 -1.85 8.10
C ARG A 91 23.41 -3.01 7.17
N LEU A 92 22.94 -2.69 5.97
CA LEU A 92 22.48 -3.66 5.00
C LEU A 92 23.27 -3.52 3.69
N PRO A 93 23.89 -4.59 3.16
CA PRO A 93 24.65 -4.51 1.92
C PRO A 93 23.71 -4.25 0.74
N LEU A 94 24.12 -3.36 -0.18
CA LEU A 94 23.38 -3.02 -1.41
C LEU A 94 24.14 -3.48 -2.66
N LEU A 95 25.38 -3.00 -2.81
CA LEU A 95 26.24 -3.23 -3.98
C LEU A 95 27.69 -3.47 -3.55
N GLU A 96 28.25 -4.61 -3.94
CA GLU A 96 29.59 -5.04 -3.53
C GLU A 96 30.72 -4.38 -4.33
N ALA A 97 30.45 -3.98 -5.56
CA ALA A 97 31.45 -3.38 -6.45
C ALA A 97 30.92 -2.07 -7.00
N VAL A 98 31.20 -0.99 -6.27
CA VAL A 98 30.92 0.37 -6.69
C VAL A 98 31.85 0.76 -7.84
N ARG A 99 31.29 1.39 -8.87
CA ARG A 99 32.02 1.76 -10.09
C ARG A 99 31.74 3.20 -10.47
N VAL A 100 32.63 3.76 -11.28
CA VAL A 100 32.36 5.02 -11.97
C VAL A 100 31.14 4.84 -12.87
N THR A 101 30.17 5.75 -12.75
CA THR A 101 28.94 5.77 -13.54
C THR A 101 28.76 7.14 -14.19
N PRO A 102 28.69 7.24 -15.52
CA PRO A 102 28.42 8.52 -16.18
C PRO A 102 26.99 8.98 -15.89
N ARG A 103 26.79 10.30 -15.81
CA ARG A 103 25.47 10.90 -15.64
C ARG A 103 24.56 10.56 -16.82
N GLN A 104 23.34 10.16 -16.50
CA GLN A 104 22.29 9.86 -17.46
C GLN A 104 21.23 10.97 -17.48
N LEU A 105 20.51 11.08 -18.59
CA LEU A 105 19.45 12.09 -18.76
C LEU A 105 18.11 11.67 -18.14
N GLU A 106 17.79 10.38 -18.14
CA GLU A 106 16.46 9.88 -17.74
C GLU A 106 16.50 9.14 -16.40
N ALA A 107 17.23 8.03 -16.35
CA ALA A 107 17.42 7.24 -15.13
C ALA A 107 18.91 6.93 -14.94
N GLN A 108 19.43 7.16 -13.74
CA GLN A 108 20.83 6.89 -13.45
C GLN A 108 21.08 5.38 -13.39
N TRP A 109 22.33 4.96 -13.60
CA TRP A 109 22.70 3.55 -13.62
C TRP A 109 22.50 2.85 -12.28
N ASN A 110 22.61 3.59 -11.18
CA ASN A 110 22.30 3.14 -9.84
C ASN A 110 21.03 3.84 -9.36
N GLN A 111 20.00 3.08 -9.02
CA GLN A 111 18.72 3.63 -8.60
C GLN A 111 18.19 2.89 -7.37
N ILE A 112 17.76 3.66 -6.37
CA ILE A 112 17.03 3.23 -5.19
C ILE A 112 15.65 3.84 -5.24
N VAL A 113 14.64 3.04 -4.91
CA VAL A 113 13.25 3.47 -4.86
C VAL A 113 12.72 3.35 -3.44
N PRO A 114 12.57 4.48 -2.75
CA PRO A 114 11.79 4.57 -1.53
C PRO A 114 10.31 4.29 -1.79
N VAL A 115 9.75 3.28 -1.10
CA VAL A 115 8.37 2.85 -1.30
C VAL A 115 7.54 2.86 -0.02
N LEU A 116 6.25 3.08 -0.17
CA LEU A 116 5.23 2.79 0.84
C LEU A 116 4.52 1.47 0.45
N PRO A 117 4.40 0.50 1.37
CA PRO A 117 3.58 -0.69 1.19
C PRO A 117 2.07 -0.37 1.17
N PHE A 118 1.41 -0.76 0.07
CA PHE A 118 -0.05 -0.71 -0.09
C PHE A 118 -0.62 -2.13 -0.13
N ALA A 119 -1.91 -2.25 0.19
CA ALA A 119 -2.72 -3.43 -0.06
C ALA A 119 -4.01 -3.03 -0.80
N ALA A 120 -4.58 -3.93 -1.58
CA ALA A 120 -5.85 -3.68 -2.23
C ALA A 120 -7.00 -3.87 -1.23
N LEU A 121 -7.98 -2.95 -1.24
CA LEU A 121 -9.17 -3.01 -0.39
C LEU A 121 -10.45 -3.14 -1.23
N PRO A 122 -10.75 -4.35 -1.74
CA PRO A 122 -11.92 -4.61 -2.59
C PRO A 122 -13.21 -4.69 -1.77
N GLY A 123 -14.31 -4.29 -2.40
CA GLY A 123 -15.64 -4.55 -1.90
C GLY A 123 -16.10 -6.01 -2.10
N THR A 124 -17.35 -6.28 -1.75
CA THR A 124 -17.93 -7.64 -1.81
C THR A 124 -18.90 -7.88 -2.96
N ARG A 125 -19.36 -6.82 -3.63
CA ARG A 125 -20.41 -6.91 -4.66
C ARG A 125 -20.03 -7.68 -5.91
N SER A 126 -18.77 -7.55 -6.30
CA SER A 126 -18.31 -8.04 -7.57
C SER A 126 -16.92 -8.62 -7.42
N ARG A 127 -16.68 -9.76 -8.08
CA ARG A 127 -15.33 -10.31 -8.26
C ARG A 127 -14.43 -9.43 -9.15
N TYR A 128 -15.02 -8.48 -9.86
CA TYR A 128 -14.32 -7.51 -10.70
C TYR A 128 -13.95 -6.23 -9.92
N ASP A 129 -14.37 -6.13 -8.67
CA ASP A 129 -13.82 -5.13 -7.76
C ASP A 129 -12.44 -5.61 -7.30
N LEU A 130 -11.41 -5.04 -7.91
CA LEU A 130 -10.01 -5.33 -7.58
C LEU A 130 -9.54 -4.54 -6.35
N GLY A 131 -10.34 -3.61 -5.85
CA GLY A 131 -10.06 -2.77 -4.70
C GLY A 131 -9.15 -1.59 -5.01
N THR A 132 -9.39 -0.48 -4.31
CA THR A 132 -8.48 0.66 -4.34
C THR A 132 -7.21 0.34 -3.52
N PRO A 133 -6.02 0.75 -3.96
CA PRO A 133 -4.82 0.66 -3.14
C PRO A 133 -4.93 1.55 -1.90
N VAL A 134 -4.77 0.96 -0.73
CA VAL A 134 -4.69 1.67 0.57
C VAL A 134 -3.42 1.26 1.30
N LEU A 135 -2.95 2.04 2.28
CA LEU A 135 -1.75 1.63 3.02
C LEU A 135 -1.93 0.25 3.68
N CYS A 136 -0.85 -0.52 3.79
CA CYS A 136 -0.87 -1.76 4.56
C CYS A 136 -1.28 -1.47 6.00
N ARG A 137 -2.09 -2.36 6.59
CA ARG A 137 -2.46 -2.26 8.00
C ARG A 137 -1.30 -2.66 8.92
N SER A 138 -1.44 -2.41 10.22
CA SER A 138 -0.47 -2.87 11.22
C SER A 138 -0.13 -4.37 11.07
N GLY A 139 1.15 -4.70 11.19
CA GLY A 139 1.68 -6.03 10.90
C GLY A 139 3.17 -5.98 10.57
N TYR A 140 3.62 -6.79 9.62
CA TYR A 140 5.03 -6.93 9.24
C TYR A 140 5.20 -6.99 7.73
N VAL A 141 6.21 -6.27 7.23
CA VAL A 141 6.67 -6.35 5.84
C VAL A 141 8.02 -7.04 5.83
N TYR A 142 8.15 -8.04 4.95
CA TYR A 142 9.37 -8.79 4.72
C TYR A 142 9.92 -8.42 3.37
N VAL A 143 11.21 -8.09 3.32
CA VAL A 143 11.94 -7.83 2.07
C VAL A 143 13.02 -8.90 1.93
N PHE A 144 12.88 -9.71 0.89
CA PHE A 144 13.92 -10.63 0.45
C PHE A 144 14.72 -9.98 -0.68
N TYR A 145 16.04 -10.03 -0.56
CA TYR A 145 16.97 -9.53 -1.56
C TYR A 145 18.16 -10.49 -1.61
N ARG A 146 18.57 -10.90 -2.81
CA ARG A 146 19.58 -11.95 -3.03
C ARG A 146 19.23 -13.28 -2.34
N ASP A 147 17.99 -13.71 -2.52
CA ASP A 147 17.40 -14.95 -1.95
C ASP A 147 17.43 -15.07 -0.42
N ARG A 148 17.73 -13.98 0.28
CA ARG A 148 17.87 -13.92 1.73
C ARG A 148 16.91 -12.88 2.30
N LEU A 149 16.44 -13.12 3.52
CA LEU A 149 15.69 -12.10 4.26
C LEU A 149 16.64 -10.93 4.56
N TRP A 150 16.36 -9.81 3.92
CA TRP A 150 17.18 -8.61 3.93
C TRP A 150 16.65 -7.58 4.93
N ARG A 151 15.32 -7.37 4.97
CA ARG A 151 14.66 -6.53 5.96
C ARG A 151 13.42 -7.23 6.51
N GLU A 152 13.20 -7.06 7.80
CA GLU A 152 11.92 -7.33 8.45
C GLU A 152 11.50 -6.05 9.16
N LEU A 153 10.34 -5.52 8.78
CA LEU A 153 9.84 -4.25 9.29
C LEU A 153 8.52 -4.45 9.98
N GLU A 154 8.38 -3.92 11.20
CA GLU A 154 7.09 -3.78 11.86
C GLU A 154 6.38 -2.55 11.29
N VAL A 155 5.15 -2.75 10.81
CA VAL A 155 4.24 -1.69 10.38
C VAL A 155 3.40 -1.30 11.59
N GLN A 156 3.52 -0.03 12.00
CA GLN A 156 2.67 0.55 13.03
C GLN A 156 1.82 1.65 12.42
N GLN A 157 0.53 1.62 12.73
CA GLN A 157 -0.40 2.68 12.39
C GLN A 157 -0.90 3.31 13.68
N ASP A 158 -0.73 4.62 13.79
CA ASP A 158 -1.49 5.46 14.70
C ASP A 158 -2.61 6.18 13.92
N GLU A 159 -3.33 7.10 14.57
CA GLU A 159 -4.45 7.82 13.95
C GLU A 159 -4.03 8.75 12.80
N GLU A 160 -2.75 9.15 12.71
CA GLU A 160 -2.27 10.17 11.77
C GLU A 160 -1.18 9.66 10.81
N LEU A 161 -0.42 8.63 11.20
CA LEU A 161 0.82 8.21 10.56
C LEU A 161 0.95 6.69 10.52
N THR A 162 1.42 6.19 9.38
CA THR A 162 1.93 4.83 9.24
C THR A 162 3.45 4.88 9.25
N THR A 163 4.06 4.12 10.16
CA THR A 163 5.52 4.04 10.32
C THR A 163 6.03 2.62 10.13
N TYR A 164 7.27 2.52 9.68
CA TYR A 164 7.96 1.24 9.46
C TYR A 164 9.20 1.19 10.35
N ARG A 165 9.34 0.14 11.17
CA ARG A 165 10.48 -0.03 12.09
C ARG A 165 11.23 -1.30 11.75
N ASP A 166 12.49 -1.17 11.34
CA ASP A 166 13.33 -2.32 11.07
C ASP A 166 13.66 -3.11 12.34
N ILE A 167 13.73 -4.42 12.18
CA ILE A 167 14.30 -5.36 13.12
C ILE A 167 15.74 -5.62 12.71
N ASP A 168 16.68 -5.50 13.65
CA ASP A 168 18.07 -5.90 13.41
C ASP A 168 18.19 -7.42 13.28
N LEU A 169 18.05 -7.92 12.05
CA LEU A 169 18.11 -9.35 11.74
C LEU A 169 19.47 -9.97 12.10
N GLN A 170 20.56 -9.21 12.11
CA GLN A 170 21.88 -9.75 12.44
C GLN A 170 21.93 -10.19 13.91
N ALA A 171 21.32 -9.43 14.81
CA ALA A 171 21.22 -9.76 16.22
C ALA A 171 20.47 -11.09 16.48
N TYR A 172 19.60 -11.50 15.56
CA TYR A 172 18.80 -12.74 15.66
C TYR A 172 19.31 -13.88 14.78
N ARG A 173 20.43 -13.71 14.06
CA ARG A 173 21.05 -14.79 13.28
C ARG A 173 22.16 -15.47 14.09
N GLN A 174 22.03 -16.78 14.29
CA GLN A 174 23.09 -17.65 14.81
C GLN A 174 23.51 -18.62 13.71
N ASN A 175 24.80 -18.70 13.38
CA ASN A 175 25.31 -19.51 12.26
C ASN A 175 24.53 -19.25 10.94
N GLN A 176 24.24 -17.98 10.67
CA GLN A 176 23.47 -17.50 9.51
C GLN A 176 21.98 -17.89 9.44
N GLU A 177 21.45 -18.59 10.45
CA GLU A 177 20.03 -18.95 10.56
C GLU A 177 19.34 -18.15 11.67
N LEU A 178 18.05 -17.83 11.51
CA LEU A 178 17.28 -17.13 12.53
C LEU A 178 17.02 -18.05 13.73
N SER A 179 17.32 -17.57 14.93
CA SER A 179 17.26 -18.36 16.17
C SER A 179 16.03 -18.12 17.04
N SER A 180 15.32 -17.00 16.86
CA SER A 180 14.16 -16.62 17.69
C SER A 180 12.92 -16.35 16.84
N ASP A 181 11.76 -16.81 17.32
CA ASP A 181 10.46 -16.55 16.70
C ASP A 181 9.97 -15.12 16.96
N TYR A 182 10.19 -14.60 18.16
CA TYR A 182 9.93 -13.21 18.49
C TYR A 182 11.17 -12.37 18.25
N ARG A 183 11.03 -11.28 17.49
CA ARG A 183 12.11 -10.35 17.19
C ARG A 183 11.60 -8.93 17.35
N GLN A 184 12.18 -8.20 18.30
CA GLN A 184 11.77 -6.83 18.61
C GLN A 184 12.37 -5.84 17.60
N ALA A 185 11.55 -4.89 17.16
CA ALA A 185 11.99 -3.78 16.30
C ALA A 185 12.90 -2.82 17.07
N SER A 186 14.05 -2.48 16.47
CA SER A 186 15.07 -1.58 17.03
C SER A 186 15.27 -0.32 16.17
N GLY A 187 14.83 -0.33 14.91
CA GLY A 187 14.86 0.81 14.01
C GLY A 187 14.03 2.01 14.49
N VAL A 188 14.41 3.20 14.03
CA VAL A 188 13.58 4.41 14.21
C VAL A 188 12.33 4.36 13.31
N ASP A 189 11.43 5.32 13.52
CA ASP A 189 10.21 5.43 12.71
C ASP A 189 10.55 5.93 11.32
N LEU A 190 10.41 5.05 10.33
CA LEU A 190 10.56 5.38 8.92
C LEU A 190 9.21 5.70 8.30
N SER A 191 9.19 6.65 7.36
CA SER A 191 8.01 6.98 6.56
C SER A 191 8.00 6.27 5.19
N ASP A 192 9.09 5.62 4.81
CA ASP A 192 9.29 4.94 3.54
C ASP A 192 10.37 3.87 3.65
N ILE A 193 10.37 2.89 2.73
CA ILE A 193 11.28 1.75 2.72
C ILE A 193 12.15 1.84 1.47
N TRP A 194 13.46 2.03 1.64
CA TRP A 194 14.39 2.10 0.50
C TRP A 194 14.69 0.71 -0.08
N LEU A 195 14.41 0.54 -1.37
CA LEU A 195 14.63 -0.72 -2.10
C LEU A 195 15.58 -0.51 -3.30
N PRO A 196 16.52 -1.44 -3.56
CA PRO A 196 17.38 -1.38 -4.73
C PRO A 196 16.60 -1.70 -6.02
N ALA A 197 16.74 -0.88 -7.06
CA ALA A 197 16.11 -1.12 -8.37
C ALA A 197 17.14 -1.51 -9.44
N THR A 198 18.20 -0.72 -9.59
CA THR A 198 19.25 -0.97 -10.59
C THR A 198 20.62 -0.68 -10.02
N TRP A 199 21.62 -1.44 -10.46
CA TRP A 199 23.02 -1.25 -10.14
C TRP A 199 23.87 -1.38 -11.39
N ASN A 200 24.77 -0.43 -11.64
CA ASN A 200 25.68 -0.45 -12.77
C ASN A 200 24.97 -0.73 -14.12
N HIS A 201 23.81 -0.10 -14.35
CA HIS A 201 22.96 -0.27 -15.55
C HIS A 201 22.29 -1.65 -15.68
N GLN A 202 22.43 -2.53 -14.69
CA GLN A 202 21.73 -3.81 -14.64
C GLN A 202 20.59 -3.74 -13.63
N PRO A 203 19.48 -4.46 -13.84
CA PRO A 203 18.50 -4.69 -12.79
C PRO A 203 19.19 -5.26 -11.56
N ALA A 204 18.81 -4.76 -10.37
CA ALA A 204 19.22 -5.40 -9.13
C ALA A 204 18.64 -6.82 -9.06
N GLU A 205 19.27 -7.70 -8.27
CA GLU A 205 18.68 -9.01 -7.98
C GLU A 205 17.26 -8.85 -7.45
N ALA A 206 16.38 -9.78 -7.83
CA ALA A 206 14.95 -9.64 -7.62
C ALA A 206 14.62 -9.36 -6.14
N VAL A 207 14.05 -8.18 -5.89
CA VAL A 207 13.48 -7.83 -4.59
C VAL A 207 12.11 -8.48 -4.50
N GLN A 208 11.88 -9.26 -3.45
CA GLN A 208 10.60 -9.93 -3.21
C GLN A 208 10.04 -9.48 -1.87
N LEU A 209 8.78 -9.03 -1.86
CA LEU A 209 8.13 -8.49 -0.68
C LEU A 209 6.92 -9.34 -0.29
N CYS A 210 6.62 -9.43 0.99
CA CYS A 210 5.31 -9.88 1.43
C CYS A 210 4.89 -9.22 2.73
N PHE A 211 3.59 -9.04 2.89
CA PHE A 211 2.97 -8.56 4.12
C PHE A 211 2.43 -9.73 4.97
N SER A 212 2.53 -9.62 6.28
CA SER A 212 1.90 -10.53 7.24
C SER A 212 1.37 -9.75 8.44
N GLU A 213 0.13 -9.98 8.84
CA GLU A 213 -0.45 -9.39 10.05
C GLU A 213 0.31 -9.77 11.33
N ILE A 214 0.88 -10.98 11.36
CA ILE A 214 1.63 -11.49 12.50
C ILE A 214 3.08 -11.73 12.11
N GLN A 215 3.98 -11.60 13.08
CA GLN A 215 5.39 -11.88 12.87
C GLN A 215 5.56 -13.36 12.46
N LEU A 216 6.23 -13.60 11.33
CA LEU A 216 6.50 -14.94 10.84
C LEU A 216 7.55 -15.61 11.74
N SER A 217 7.29 -16.86 12.13
CA SER A 217 8.26 -17.71 12.86
C SER A 217 9.59 -17.84 12.11
N ALA A 218 10.68 -18.05 12.85
CA ALA A 218 12.01 -18.29 12.30
C ALA A 218 12.03 -19.50 11.35
N ALA A 219 11.30 -20.58 11.69
CA ALA A 219 11.19 -21.77 10.84
C ALA A 219 10.55 -21.45 9.47
N ARG A 220 9.51 -20.60 9.44
CA ARG A 220 8.86 -20.20 8.20
C ARG A 220 9.74 -19.30 7.35
N LEU A 221 10.45 -18.35 7.97
CA LEU A 221 11.41 -17.49 7.27
C LEU A 221 12.56 -18.31 6.68
N LYS A 222 13.13 -19.24 7.46
CA LYS A 222 14.14 -20.19 6.99
C LYS A 222 13.64 -21.02 5.80
N ARG A 223 12.38 -21.46 5.82
CA ARG A 223 11.78 -22.18 4.69
C ARG A 223 11.66 -21.28 3.45
N LEU A 224 11.26 -20.03 3.61
CA LEU A 224 11.18 -19.06 2.52
C LEU A 224 12.55 -18.69 1.93
N GLU A 225 13.62 -18.61 2.74
CA GLU A 225 14.99 -18.42 2.21
C GLU A 225 15.45 -19.64 1.40
N LYS A 226 15.16 -20.87 1.86
CA LYS A 226 15.63 -22.12 1.24
C LYS A 226 14.84 -22.57 0.01
N ASP A 227 13.58 -22.15 -0.12
CA ASP A 227 12.68 -22.60 -1.20
C ASP A 227 12.25 -21.43 -2.10
N PRO A 228 12.89 -21.24 -3.27
CA PRO A 228 12.55 -20.15 -4.17
C PRO A 228 11.13 -20.30 -4.75
N THR A 229 10.62 -21.53 -4.91
CA THR A 229 9.27 -21.75 -5.45
C THR A 229 8.22 -21.28 -4.45
N LEU A 230 8.39 -21.67 -3.18
CA LEU A 230 7.50 -21.21 -2.11
C LEU A 230 7.60 -19.69 -1.91
N ARG A 231 8.81 -19.13 -2.02
CA ARG A 231 9.02 -17.68 -1.90
C ARG A 231 8.29 -16.92 -3.00
N THR A 232 8.38 -17.35 -4.26
CA THR A 232 7.64 -16.74 -5.38
C THR A 232 6.13 -16.91 -5.26
N GLN A 233 5.63 -17.97 -4.63
CA GLN A 233 4.19 -18.11 -4.35
C GLN A 233 3.71 -17.18 -3.23
N ARG A 234 4.57 -16.84 -2.27
CA ARG A 234 4.22 -16.05 -1.09
C ARG A 234 4.45 -14.55 -1.26
N CYS A 235 5.46 -14.18 -2.04
CA CYS A 235 5.97 -12.83 -2.19
C CYS A 235 5.67 -12.25 -3.57
N GLN A 236 5.49 -10.93 -3.61
CA GLN A 236 5.38 -10.14 -4.82
C GLN A 236 6.76 -9.60 -5.22
N SER A 237 7.04 -9.52 -6.52
CA SER A 237 8.28 -8.95 -7.07
C SER A 237 7.95 -7.78 -8.00
N PRO A 238 7.56 -6.61 -7.44
CA PRO A 238 7.23 -5.46 -8.27
C PRO A 238 8.45 -4.97 -9.04
N GLU A 239 8.25 -4.55 -10.30
CA GLU A 239 9.28 -3.84 -11.05
C GLU A 239 9.56 -2.49 -10.35
N LEU A 240 10.77 -2.33 -9.83
CA LEU A 240 11.15 -1.14 -9.07
C LEU A 240 11.75 -0.02 -9.92
N ARG A 241 12.15 -0.29 -11.16
CA ARG A 241 12.81 0.73 -11.99
C ARG A 241 11.81 1.84 -12.35
N CYS A 242 12.14 3.07 -11.97
CA CYS A 242 11.35 4.25 -12.25
C CYS A 242 11.99 5.06 -13.38
N GLU A 243 11.25 5.20 -14.48
CA GLU A 243 11.62 6.01 -15.65
C GLU A 243 10.44 6.89 -16.03
N SER A 244 10.72 8.13 -16.42
CA SER A 244 9.69 9.11 -16.70
C SER A 244 8.82 8.75 -17.89
N LYS A 245 9.41 8.32 -19.02
CA LYS A 245 8.62 7.89 -20.18
C LYS A 245 7.72 6.71 -19.87
N THR A 246 8.21 5.77 -19.06
CA THR A 246 7.44 4.60 -18.64
C THR A 246 6.27 5.01 -17.75
N PHE A 247 6.48 5.93 -16.81
CA PHE A 247 5.40 6.43 -15.95
C PHE A 247 4.36 7.23 -16.75
N GLU A 248 4.81 8.12 -17.63
CA GLU A 248 3.94 8.90 -18.53
C GLU A 248 3.08 7.95 -19.38
N THR A 249 3.70 6.95 -20.02
CA THR A 249 2.99 5.99 -20.88
C THR A 249 1.94 5.18 -20.11
N LEU A 250 2.24 4.79 -18.87
CA LEU A 250 1.39 3.89 -18.10
C LEU A 250 0.31 4.59 -17.28
N PHE A 251 0.50 5.86 -16.94
CA PHE A 251 -0.33 6.53 -15.95
C PHE A 251 -0.89 7.87 -16.41
N ASP A 252 -0.31 8.54 -17.40
CA ASP A 252 -0.88 9.80 -17.89
C ASP A 252 -2.23 9.54 -18.54
N GLN A 253 -3.21 10.37 -18.15
CA GLN A 253 -4.60 10.28 -18.61
C GLN A 253 -5.28 8.94 -18.31
N GLN A 254 -4.69 8.11 -17.45
CA GLN A 254 -5.32 6.87 -16.98
C GLN A 254 -6.18 7.13 -15.74
N PRO A 255 -7.15 6.25 -15.45
CA PRO A 255 -7.95 6.33 -14.22
C PRO A 255 -7.07 6.42 -12.96
N ASP A 256 -7.25 7.48 -12.18
CA ASP A 256 -6.62 7.63 -10.88
C ASP A 256 -7.32 6.80 -9.80
N GLY A 257 -6.86 6.89 -8.56
CA GLY A 257 -7.40 6.18 -7.41
C GLY A 257 -8.88 6.42 -7.18
N GLN A 258 -9.34 7.65 -7.39
CA GLN A 258 -10.75 8.00 -7.22
C GLN A 258 -11.59 7.39 -8.33
N ALA A 259 -11.12 7.48 -9.58
CA ALA A 259 -11.78 6.85 -10.72
C ALA A 259 -11.84 5.32 -10.58
N MET A 260 -10.78 4.68 -10.08
CA MET A 260 -10.77 3.24 -9.77
C MET A 260 -11.80 2.88 -8.70
N LEU A 261 -11.85 3.65 -7.60
CA LEU A 261 -12.82 3.45 -6.53
C LEU A 261 -14.27 3.54 -7.04
N GLU A 262 -14.56 4.52 -7.89
CA GLU A 262 -15.87 4.69 -8.50
C GLU A 262 -16.21 3.58 -9.50
N ALA A 263 -15.28 3.24 -10.39
CA ALA A 263 -15.50 2.26 -11.44
C ALA A 263 -15.75 0.85 -10.87
N PHE A 264 -14.96 0.42 -9.88
CA PHE A 264 -15.10 -0.91 -9.30
C PHE A 264 -16.37 -1.07 -8.47
N SER A 265 -16.72 -0.07 -7.66
CA SER A 265 -17.94 -0.13 -6.84
C SER A 265 -19.23 -0.04 -7.64
N ARG A 266 -19.21 0.57 -8.83
CA ARG A 266 -20.35 0.68 -9.74
C ARG A 266 -20.42 -0.45 -10.77
N PHE A 267 -19.57 -1.47 -10.70
CA PHE A 267 -19.53 -2.52 -11.71
C PHE A 267 -20.90 -3.20 -11.86
N ASN A 268 -21.39 -3.22 -13.09
CA ASN A 268 -22.58 -3.95 -13.49
C ASN A 268 -22.36 -4.55 -14.88
N ALA A 269 -22.45 -5.88 -14.99
CA ALA A 269 -22.20 -6.60 -16.24
C ALA A 269 -23.22 -6.26 -17.35
N TRP A 270 -24.37 -5.71 -16.98
CA TRP A 270 -25.45 -5.33 -17.90
C TRP A 270 -25.42 -3.85 -18.28
N ASP A 271 -24.50 -3.07 -17.71
CA ASP A 271 -24.28 -1.67 -18.03
C ASP A 271 -22.95 -1.53 -18.78
N ALA A 272 -23.04 -1.27 -20.09
CA ALA A 272 -21.87 -1.18 -20.96
C ALA A 272 -20.89 -0.07 -20.54
N GLN A 273 -21.40 1.06 -20.04
CA GLN A 273 -20.57 2.18 -19.62
C GLN A 273 -19.84 1.85 -18.31
N ALA A 274 -20.56 1.28 -17.34
CA ALA A 274 -19.96 0.84 -16.08
C ALA A 274 -18.92 -0.26 -16.31
N SER A 275 -19.19 -1.19 -17.24
CA SER A 275 -18.26 -2.25 -17.62
C SER A 275 -16.99 -1.73 -18.32
N ASP A 276 -17.12 -0.76 -19.23
CA ASP A 276 -15.96 -0.13 -19.90
C ASP A 276 -15.08 0.63 -18.90
N ALA A 277 -15.69 1.41 -18.00
CA ALA A 277 -14.98 2.13 -16.95
C ALA A 277 -14.20 1.16 -16.03
N ALA A 278 -14.84 0.07 -15.59
CA ALA A 278 -14.18 -0.95 -14.78
C ALA A 278 -13.05 -1.68 -15.53
N THR A 279 -13.19 -1.86 -16.84
CA THR A 279 -12.14 -2.47 -17.68
C THR A 279 -10.90 -1.58 -17.74
N LYS A 280 -11.09 -0.28 -18.00
CA LYS A 280 -9.99 0.71 -17.99
C LYS A 280 -9.32 0.80 -16.63
N ALA A 281 -10.11 0.90 -15.56
CA ALA A 281 -9.61 0.88 -14.19
C ALA A 281 -8.83 -0.40 -13.87
N SER A 282 -9.27 -1.55 -14.37
CA SER A 282 -8.58 -2.84 -14.17
C SER A 282 -7.21 -2.88 -14.84
N ILE A 283 -7.03 -2.21 -15.99
CA ILE A 283 -5.73 -2.13 -16.66
C ILE A 283 -4.76 -1.30 -15.80
N THR A 284 -5.19 -0.10 -15.36
CA THR A 284 -4.36 0.73 -14.47
C THR A 284 -4.01 -0.01 -13.20
N TRP A 285 -5.00 -0.65 -12.56
CA TRP A 285 -4.78 -1.42 -11.33
C TRP A 285 -3.74 -2.54 -11.51
N ARG A 286 -3.78 -3.27 -12.64
CA ARG A 286 -2.77 -4.31 -12.93
C ARG A 286 -1.38 -3.73 -13.13
N ASN A 287 -1.29 -2.54 -13.74
CA ASN A 287 -0.02 -1.81 -13.81
C ASN A 287 0.48 -1.50 -12.40
N LEU A 288 -0.36 -0.94 -11.52
CA LEU A 288 0.00 -0.67 -10.11
C LEU A 288 0.42 -1.95 -9.36
N ALA A 289 -0.22 -3.08 -9.62
CA ALA A 289 0.11 -4.36 -8.99
C ALA A 289 1.47 -4.93 -9.43
N ALA A 290 1.93 -4.59 -10.64
CA ALA A 290 3.13 -5.16 -11.22
C ALA A 290 4.42 -4.37 -10.94
N ARG A 291 4.33 -3.13 -10.43
CA ARG A 291 5.48 -2.22 -10.32
C ARG A 291 5.37 -1.21 -9.17
N ALA A 292 6.47 -0.52 -8.89
CA ALA A 292 6.43 0.71 -8.12
C ALA A 292 5.65 1.78 -8.89
N PHE A 293 4.75 2.49 -8.21
CA PHE A 293 3.88 3.51 -8.80
C PHE A 293 3.95 4.82 -8.02
N PRO A 294 3.73 5.99 -8.65
CA PRO A 294 3.75 7.25 -7.94
C PRO A 294 2.52 7.36 -7.01
N VAL A 295 2.76 7.75 -5.75
CA VAL A 295 1.69 7.88 -4.73
C VAL A 295 0.64 8.91 -5.14
N SER A 296 1.00 9.88 -6.00
CA SER A 296 0.06 10.86 -6.55
C SER A 296 -1.15 10.26 -7.28
N LEU A 297 -1.04 9.02 -7.77
CA LEU A 297 -2.17 8.33 -8.43
C LEU A 297 -3.19 7.76 -7.45
N ILE A 298 -2.82 7.56 -6.18
CA ILE A 298 -3.71 6.90 -5.22
C ILE A 298 -4.74 7.89 -4.67
N ALA A 299 -5.95 7.43 -4.38
CA ALA A 299 -6.98 8.27 -3.79
C ALA A 299 -6.52 8.79 -2.41
N PRO A 300 -6.89 10.03 -2.02
CA PRO A 300 -6.71 10.49 -0.65
C PRO A 300 -7.38 9.52 0.32
N GLN A 301 -6.75 9.27 1.46
CA GLN A 301 -7.26 8.29 2.41
C GLN A 301 -6.96 8.68 3.84
N ARG A 302 -7.78 8.16 4.75
CA ARG A 302 -7.61 8.27 6.19
C ARG A 302 -6.78 7.12 6.74
N ALA A 303 -6.38 7.24 8.01
CA ALA A 303 -5.77 6.13 8.72
C ALA A 303 -6.72 4.93 8.77
N ARG A 304 -6.16 3.74 8.59
CA ARG A 304 -6.95 2.51 8.46
C ARG A 304 -7.49 2.07 9.80
N GLN A 305 -8.75 1.67 9.80
CA GLN A 305 -9.44 1.18 11.00
C GLN A 305 -10.10 -0.15 10.66
N SER A 306 -9.39 -1.26 10.91
CA SER A 306 -9.85 -2.59 10.50
C SER A 306 -11.21 -2.99 11.07
N GLY A 307 -11.61 -2.44 12.23
CA GLY A 307 -12.96 -2.66 12.77
C GLY A 307 -14.07 -2.23 11.82
N PHE A 308 -13.95 -1.04 11.23
CA PHE A 308 -14.91 -0.52 10.24
C PHE A 308 -14.87 -1.31 8.93
N GLU A 309 -13.66 -1.66 8.48
CA GLU A 309 -13.44 -2.33 7.19
C GLU A 309 -14.11 -3.71 7.11
N TYR A 310 -14.20 -4.44 8.22
CA TYR A 310 -14.84 -5.75 8.24
C TYR A 310 -16.38 -5.69 8.17
N VAL A 311 -16.99 -4.57 8.59
CA VAL A 311 -18.45 -4.43 8.65
C VAL A 311 -19.04 -3.85 7.36
N LEU A 312 -18.24 -3.12 6.59
CA LEU A 312 -18.66 -2.46 5.35
C LEU A 312 -18.45 -3.37 4.12
N GLU A 313 -19.40 -3.37 3.20
CA GLU A 313 -19.31 -3.96 1.86
C GLU A 313 -18.30 -3.24 0.98
N HIS A 314 -18.16 -1.91 1.14
CA HIS A 314 -17.21 -1.08 0.38
C HIS A 314 -16.17 -0.42 1.31
N PRO A 315 -15.29 -1.20 1.95
CA PRO A 315 -14.33 -0.65 2.91
C PRO A 315 -13.36 0.36 2.28
N GLY A 316 -13.06 0.25 0.98
CA GLY A 316 -12.27 1.25 0.25
C GLY A 316 -12.93 2.63 0.19
N ARG A 317 -14.26 2.71 0.11
CA ARG A 317 -14.98 4.00 0.09
C ARG A 317 -14.95 4.68 1.46
N TYR A 318 -14.98 3.90 2.53
CA TYR A 318 -14.76 4.41 3.87
C TYR A 318 -13.33 4.90 4.06
N ALA A 319 -12.33 4.10 3.67
CA ALA A 319 -10.92 4.48 3.80
C ALA A 319 -10.58 5.75 3.01
N CYS A 320 -11.18 5.95 1.84
CA CYS A 320 -10.97 7.14 1.01
C CYS A 320 -11.92 8.31 1.32
N ASP A 321 -12.79 8.19 2.33
CA ASP A 321 -13.67 9.28 2.75
C ASP A 321 -13.02 10.12 3.87
N LEU A 322 -12.40 11.22 3.47
CA LEU A 322 -11.80 12.17 4.41
C LEU A 322 -12.85 12.96 5.21
N SER A 323 -14.09 13.07 4.72
CA SER A 323 -15.16 13.84 5.36
C SER A 323 -15.77 13.12 6.57
N GLY A 324 -15.61 11.79 6.63
CA GLY A 324 -16.20 10.93 7.66
C GLY A 324 -17.72 10.74 7.52
N GLN A 325 -18.32 11.13 6.40
CA GLN A 325 -19.77 11.09 6.19
C GLN A 325 -20.27 9.78 5.57
N PHE A 326 -19.39 8.95 5.03
CA PHE A 326 -19.77 7.75 4.27
C PHE A 326 -20.73 6.86 5.06
N ALA A 327 -20.34 6.39 6.25
CA ALA A 327 -21.18 5.48 7.05
C ALA A 327 -22.54 6.10 7.42
N ALA A 328 -22.55 7.35 7.89
CA ALA A 328 -23.79 8.06 8.25
C ALA A 328 -24.74 8.25 7.06
N GLN A 329 -24.20 8.56 5.88
CA GLN A 329 -24.98 8.64 4.65
C GLN A 329 -25.58 7.27 4.28
N ARG A 330 -24.79 6.19 4.39
CA ARG A 330 -25.29 4.82 4.14
C ARG A 330 -26.44 4.45 5.08
N LYS A 331 -26.35 4.79 6.38
CA LYS A 331 -27.43 4.56 7.35
C LYS A 331 -28.68 5.39 7.04
N THR A 332 -28.51 6.64 6.60
CA THR A 332 -29.64 7.50 6.23
C THR A 332 -30.37 6.97 5.00
N GLU A 333 -29.63 6.59 3.96
CA GLU A 333 -30.20 5.98 2.75
C GLU A 333 -30.84 4.62 3.02
N ALA A 334 -30.23 3.82 3.91
CA ALA A 334 -30.78 2.56 4.38
C ALA A 334 -32.16 2.72 4.99
N LYS A 335 -32.30 3.64 5.93
CA LYS A 335 -33.56 3.96 6.59
C LYS A 335 -34.60 4.44 5.58
N ALA A 336 -34.22 5.34 4.67
CA ALA A 336 -35.13 5.83 3.63
C ALA A 336 -35.64 4.71 2.69
N CYS A 337 -34.79 3.72 2.36
CA CYS A 337 -35.20 2.56 1.57
C CYS A 337 -36.16 1.66 2.36
N LEU A 338 -35.86 1.38 3.62
CA LEU A 338 -36.72 0.60 4.50
C LEU A 338 -38.11 1.25 4.63
N ASP A 339 -38.16 2.56 4.87
CA ASP A 339 -39.42 3.32 4.98
C ASP A 339 -40.26 3.23 3.68
N GLN A 340 -39.63 3.18 2.51
CA GLN A 340 -40.33 3.01 1.23
C GLN A 340 -40.88 1.60 1.04
N TRP A 341 -40.17 0.55 1.45
CA TRP A 341 -40.72 -0.82 1.42
C TRP A 341 -41.91 -0.98 2.36
N GLU A 342 -41.86 -0.36 3.54
CA GLU A 342 -43.00 -0.35 4.48
C GLU A 342 -44.23 0.33 3.88
N GLN A 343 -44.04 1.25 2.94
CA GLN A 343 -45.11 1.90 2.16
C GLN A 343 -45.54 1.10 0.92
N GLY A 344 -44.93 -0.08 0.67
CA GLY A 344 -45.20 -0.92 -0.50
C GLY A 344 -44.52 -0.47 -1.78
N ALA A 345 -43.59 0.50 -1.72
CA ALA A 345 -42.78 0.92 -2.86
C ALA A 345 -41.49 0.10 -2.95
N THR A 346 -41.00 -0.17 -4.16
CA THR A 346 -39.72 -0.86 -4.39
C THR A 346 -38.67 0.13 -4.92
N PRO A 347 -37.86 0.77 -4.05
CA PRO A 347 -36.78 1.64 -4.48
C PRO A 347 -35.73 0.93 -5.32
N ALA A 348 -35.08 1.69 -6.19
CA ALA A 348 -33.82 1.26 -6.81
C ALA A 348 -32.70 1.24 -5.76
N LEU A 349 -31.88 0.19 -5.77
CA LEU A 349 -30.79 0.04 -4.80
C LEU A 349 -29.57 0.87 -5.22
N PRO A 350 -28.98 1.68 -4.32
CA PRO A 350 -27.75 2.40 -4.61
C PRO A 350 -26.60 1.47 -4.97
N ALA A 351 -25.71 1.90 -5.88
CA ALA A 351 -24.47 1.19 -6.20
C ALA A 351 -23.53 1.04 -5.00
N THR A 352 -23.70 1.88 -3.97
CA THR A 352 -23.00 1.88 -2.69
C THR A 352 -23.90 1.40 -1.54
N PHE A 353 -24.80 0.47 -1.83
CA PHE A 353 -25.67 -0.12 -0.80
C PHE A 353 -24.79 -0.86 0.25
N GLU A 354 -25.22 -0.88 1.51
CA GLU A 354 -24.51 -1.50 2.63
C GLU A 354 -25.51 -2.36 3.42
N SER A 355 -25.41 -3.69 3.33
CA SER A 355 -26.37 -4.59 3.99
C SER A 355 -26.33 -4.50 5.51
N SER A 356 -25.16 -4.21 6.08
CA SER A 356 -25.01 -4.00 7.52
C SER A 356 -25.76 -2.74 8.01
N ALA A 357 -25.85 -1.69 7.18
CA ALA A 357 -26.66 -0.51 7.50
C ALA A 357 -28.17 -0.83 7.49
N TRP A 358 -28.61 -1.73 6.61
CA TRP A 358 -30.00 -2.20 6.59
C TRP A 358 -30.31 -3.11 7.76
N ALA A 359 -29.38 -3.99 8.13
CA ALA A 359 -29.56 -4.84 9.31
C ALA A 359 -29.77 -4.00 10.58
N ASP A 360 -28.99 -2.95 10.75
CA ASP A 360 -29.15 -1.96 11.84
C ASP A 360 -30.53 -1.28 11.82
N GLY A 361 -30.93 -0.76 10.65
CA GLY A 361 -32.24 -0.11 10.47
C GLY A 361 -33.41 -1.07 10.71
N LEU A 362 -33.31 -2.30 10.21
CA LEU A 362 -34.35 -3.32 10.33
C LEU A 362 -34.46 -3.84 11.77
N ALA A 363 -33.34 -4.04 12.46
CA ALA A 363 -33.33 -4.38 13.88
C ALA A 363 -34.04 -3.30 14.71
N THR A 364 -33.70 -2.03 14.47
CA THR A 364 -34.35 -0.88 15.11
C THR A 364 -35.86 -0.88 14.87
N LEU A 365 -36.31 -1.12 13.62
CA LEU A 365 -37.73 -1.19 13.27
C LEU A 365 -38.44 -2.34 14.01
N LEU A 366 -37.81 -3.52 14.07
CA LEU A 366 -38.37 -4.69 14.76
C LEU A 366 -38.54 -4.46 16.27
N GLU A 367 -37.59 -3.77 16.90
CA GLU A 367 -37.71 -3.37 18.30
C GLU A 367 -38.90 -2.42 18.53
N GLN A 368 -39.08 -1.44 17.64
CA GLN A 368 -40.21 -0.51 17.69
C GLN A 368 -41.55 -1.23 17.54
N LEU A 369 -41.66 -2.16 16.58
CA LEU A 369 -42.88 -2.96 16.38
C LEU A 369 -43.20 -3.86 17.60
N ARG A 370 -42.19 -4.19 18.41
CA ARG A 370 -42.33 -4.93 19.68
C ARG A 370 -42.64 -4.05 20.88
N GLY A 371 -42.75 -2.74 20.69
CA GLY A 371 -42.94 -1.77 21.77
C GLY A 371 -41.72 -1.61 22.68
N LYS A 372 -40.53 -1.99 22.23
CA LYS A 372 -39.27 -1.74 22.95
C LYS A 372 -38.68 -0.40 22.51
N THR A 373 -38.14 0.36 23.45
CA THR A 373 -37.30 1.53 23.13
C THR A 373 -35.99 1.05 22.53
N PRO A 374 -35.57 1.57 21.36
CA PRO A 374 -34.30 1.21 20.77
C PRO A 374 -33.16 1.59 21.71
N ASN A 375 -32.18 0.71 21.85
CA ASN A 375 -31.01 0.98 22.68
C ASN A 375 -30.15 2.05 22.00
N ALA A 376 -29.95 3.20 22.65
CA ALA A 376 -29.20 4.33 22.07
C ALA A 376 -27.67 4.15 22.13
N ASP A 377 -27.19 3.16 22.89
CA ASP A 377 -25.77 2.97 23.21
C ASP A 377 -24.96 2.19 22.16
N GLU A 378 -25.60 1.60 21.15
CA GLU A 378 -24.92 0.90 20.06
C GLU A 378 -25.04 1.68 18.74
N ALA A 379 -24.14 2.64 18.47
CA ALA A 379 -23.83 3.05 17.09
C ALA A 379 -22.61 3.98 17.03
N ASP A 380 -21.41 3.50 17.38
CA ASP A 380 -20.17 4.19 17.00
C ASP A 380 -19.95 4.09 15.46
N LEU A 381 -20.32 2.95 14.86
CA LEU A 381 -20.07 2.65 13.45
C LEU A 381 -20.76 3.61 12.46
N TRP A 382 -22.04 3.89 12.69
CA TRP A 382 -22.89 4.58 11.71
C TRP A 382 -23.05 6.08 11.96
N GLN A 383 -22.33 6.62 12.94
CA GLN A 383 -22.27 8.06 13.16
C GLN A 383 -21.27 8.73 12.21
N PRO A 384 -21.46 10.03 11.90
CA PRO A 384 -20.45 10.80 11.20
C PRO A 384 -19.13 10.77 11.97
N GLN A 385 -18.04 10.46 11.27
CA GLN A 385 -16.71 10.50 11.85
C GLN A 385 -16.08 11.89 11.68
N PRO A 386 -15.06 12.22 12.49
CA PRO A 386 -14.31 13.45 12.31
C PRO A 386 -13.75 13.55 10.89
N THR A 387 -13.74 14.77 10.35
CA THR A 387 -12.98 15.08 9.13
C THR A 387 -11.49 14.97 9.44
N VAL A 388 -10.74 14.35 8.52
CA VAL A 388 -9.31 14.08 8.70
C VAL A 388 -8.52 14.52 7.46
N VAL A 389 -7.21 14.67 7.63
CA VAL A 389 -6.28 14.96 6.54
C VAL A 389 -5.87 13.69 5.79
N ASP A 390 -5.41 13.83 4.54
CA ASP A 390 -4.87 12.69 3.77
C ASP A 390 -3.56 12.21 4.41
N VAL A 391 -3.53 10.95 4.86
CA VAL A 391 -2.31 10.34 5.44
C VAL A 391 -1.19 10.19 4.40
N LEU A 392 -1.51 10.28 3.10
CA LEU A 392 -0.53 10.25 2.02
C LEU A 392 0.06 11.63 1.68
N GLU A 393 -0.45 12.73 2.25
CA GLU A 393 -0.09 14.10 1.86
C GLU A 393 1.44 14.32 1.88
N ALA A 394 2.10 13.92 2.96
CA ALA A 394 3.56 14.03 3.07
C ALA A 394 4.29 13.20 2.00
N ALA A 395 3.81 11.99 1.70
CA ALA A 395 4.39 11.13 0.66
C ALA A 395 4.17 11.70 -0.75
N ARG A 396 3.03 12.35 -1.00
CA ARG A 396 2.74 13.03 -2.28
C ARG A 396 3.64 14.24 -2.49
N GLN A 397 3.81 15.07 -1.47
CA GLN A 397 4.70 16.25 -1.52
C GLN A 397 6.14 15.84 -1.82
N ARG A 398 6.58 14.74 -1.22
CA ARG A 398 7.90 14.13 -1.42
C ARG A 398 8.02 13.32 -2.72
N ARG A 399 6.94 13.15 -3.51
CA ARG A 399 6.91 12.38 -4.77
C ARG A 399 7.37 10.93 -4.59
N MET A 400 6.94 10.31 -3.50
CA MET A 400 7.30 8.93 -3.17
C MET A 400 6.56 7.92 -4.05
N CYS A 401 7.07 6.69 -4.06
CA CYS A 401 6.42 5.57 -4.73
C CYS A 401 5.65 4.66 -3.73
N GLY A 402 4.69 3.91 -4.25
CA GLY A 402 4.02 2.82 -3.55
C GLY A 402 4.31 1.48 -4.24
N VAL A 403 4.15 0.39 -3.50
CA VAL A 403 4.13 -0.99 -4.03
C VAL A 403 2.93 -1.73 -3.50
N LEU A 404 2.26 -2.51 -4.33
CA LEU A 404 1.08 -3.28 -3.92
C LEU A 404 1.51 -4.66 -3.40
N LEU A 405 1.12 -4.97 -2.18
CA LEU A 405 1.31 -6.26 -1.52
C LEU A 405 -0.03 -6.97 -1.33
N GLU A 406 0.01 -8.29 -1.25
CA GLU A 406 -1.18 -9.08 -0.97
C GLU A 406 -1.44 -9.22 0.54
N ASP A 407 -2.69 -9.00 0.95
CA ASP A 407 -3.21 -9.36 2.27
C ASP A 407 -4.41 -10.33 2.14
N PRO A 408 -4.15 -11.60 1.77
CA PRO A 408 -5.21 -12.58 1.56
C PRO A 408 -5.97 -12.87 2.86
N ARG A 409 -5.32 -12.73 4.02
CA ARG A 409 -5.95 -12.99 5.32
C ARG A 409 -7.03 -11.95 5.64
N HIS A 410 -6.74 -10.67 5.41
CA HIS A 410 -7.75 -9.62 5.51
C HIS A 410 -8.92 -9.91 4.57
N ARG A 411 -8.66 -10.25 3.30
CA ARG A 411 -9.72 -10.54 2.33
C ARG A 411 -10.63 -11.69 2.77
N VAL A 412 -10.06 -12.79 3.24
CA VAL A 412 -10.85 -13.92 3.75
C VAL A 412 -11.69 -13.51 4.95
N ARG A 413 -11.12 -12.79 5.93
CA ARG A 413 -11.89 -12.34 7.11
C ARG A 413 -13.01 -11.38 6.73
N HIS A 414 -12.74 -10.44 5.83
CA HIS A 414 -13.74 -9.51 5.31
C HIS A 414 -14.91 -10.27 4.67
N LEU A 415 -14.63 -11.20 3.75
CA LEU A 415 -15.67 -12.00 3.11
C LEU A 415 -16.46 -12.86 4.11
N VAL A 416 -15.80 -13.49 5.08
CA VAL A 416 -16.48 -14.27 6.13
C VAL A 416 -17.40 -13.40 6.98
N SER A 417 -16.91 -12.23 7.43
CA SER A 417 -17.71 -11.25 8.17
C SER A 417 -18.96 -10.84 7.37
N GLN A 418 -18.78 -10.58 6.07
CA GLN A 418 -19.87 -10.17 5.19
C GLN A 418 -20.90 -11.30 5.00
N ILE A 419 -20.47 -12.56 4.87
CA ILE A 419 -21.39 -13.71 4.82
C ILE A 419 -22.23 -13.80 6.11
N GLN A 420 -21.60 -13.61 7.27
CA GLN A 420 -22.29 -13.65 8.57
C GLN A 420 -23.33 -12.52 8.69
N LEU A 421 -22.97 -11.29 8.28
CA LEU A 421 -23.88 -10.15 8.26
C LEU A 421 -25.07 -10.38 7.32
N GLN A 422 -24.85 -10.99 6.15
CA GLN A 422 -25.93 -11.34 5.23
C GLN A 422 -26.89 -12.39 5.82
N GLN A 423 -26.35 -13.41 6.52
CA GLN A 423 -27.18 -14.41 7.21
C GLN A 423 -28.04 -13.78 8.33
N GLN A 424 -27.46 -12.83 9.07
CA GLN A 424 -28.19 -12.06 10.07
C GLN A 424 -29.30 -11.23 9.42
N LEU A 425 -29.00 -10.54 8.33
CA LEU A 425 -29.98 -9.75 7.59
C LEU A 425 -31.15 -10.62 7.07
N LEU A 426 -30.87 -11.80 6.52
CA LEU A 426 -31.92 -12.75 6.11
C LEU A 426 -32.81 -13.18 7.29
N THR A 427 -32.22 -13.38 8.46
CA THR A 427 -32.97 -13.71 9.69
C THR A 427 -33.90 -12.57 10.10
N LEU A 428 -33.41 -11.32 10.05
CA LEU A 428 -34.20 -10.13 10.32
C LEU A 428 -35.34 -9.96 9.30
N TYR A 429 -35.11 -10.27 8.02
CA TYR A 429 -36.16 -10.26 7.01
C TYR A 429 -37.24 -11.30 7.29
N ALA A 430 -36.86 -12.54 7.61
CA ALA A 430 -37.82 -13.58 7.96
C ALA A 430 -38.66 -13.20 9.18
N GLU A 431 -38.01 -12.61 10.20
CA GLU A 431 -38.67 -12.09 11.39
C GLU A 431 -39.64 -10.96 11.05
N ARG A 432 -39.23 -9.97 10.26
CA ARG A 432 -40.10 -8.88 9.79
C ARG A 432 -41.28 -9.41 8.98
N ALA A 433 -41.06 -10.38 8.10
CA ALA A 433 -42.10 -10.99 7.30
C ALA A 433 -43.15 -11.67 8.19
N SER A 434 -42.73 -12.34 9.28
CA SER A 434 -43.65 -13.02 10.21
C SER A 434 -44.63 -12.08 10.93
N LEU A 435 -44.26 -10.81 11.08
CA LEU A 435 -45.10 -9.78 11.69
C LEU A 435 -46.10 -9.16 10.69
N HIS A 436 -46.03 -9.50 9.40
CA HIS A 436 -46.93 -8.94 8.40
C HIS A 436 -48.33 -9.60 8.47
N PRO A 437 -49.44 -8.83 8.37
CA PRO A 437 -50.80 -9.37 8.51
C PRO A 437 -51.14 -10.52 7.56
N HIS A 438 -50.55 -10.52 6.35
CA HIS A 438 -50.80 -11.51 5.31
C HIS A 438 -49.73 -12.61 5.22
N HIS A 439 -48.83 -12.71 6.21
CA HIS A 439 -47.71 -13.65 6.17
C HIS A 439 -48.15 -15.11 5.99
N ALA A 440 -49.11 -15.58 6.80
CA ALA A 440 -49.60 -16.95 6.75
C ALA A 440 -50.20 -17.32 5.38
N SER A 441 -50.95 -16.39 4.77
CA SER A 441 -51.50 -16.57 3.43
C SER A 441 -50.40 -16.64 2.37
N ALA A 442 -49.35 -15.81 2.48
CA ALA A 442 -48.23 -15.81 1.55
C ALA A 442 -47.41 -17.11 1.61
N VAL A 443 -47.15 -17.64 2.83
CA VAL A 443 -46.43 -18.91 3.01
C VAL A 443 -47.20 -20.08 2.41
N MET A 444 -48.53 -20.11 2.56
CA MET A 444 -49.36 -21.15 1.95
C MET A 444 -49.29 -21.16 0.42
N VAL A 445 -49.24 -19.98 -0.22
CA VAL A 445 -49.15 -19.87 -1.69
C VAL A 445 -47.79 -20.34 -2.20
N GLN A 446 -46.71 -20.11 -1.44
CA GLN A 446 -45.36 -20.54 -1.83
C GLN A 446 -45.14 -22.06 -1.71
N GLN A 447 -45.94 -22.75 -0.89
CA GLN A 447 -45.84 -24.21 -0.68
C GLN A 447 -46.67 -25.03 -1.68
N LEU A 448 -47.45 -24.38 -2.53
CA LEU A 448 -48.14 -24.96 -3.69
C LEU A 448 -47.22 -24.93 -4.91
#